data_AF-A0A7W7PN12-F1
#
_entry.id   AF-A0A7W7PN12-F1
#
_cell.length_a   1.000
_cell.length_b   1.000
_cell.length_c   1.000
_cell.angle_alpha   90.00
_cell.angle_beta   90.00
_cell.angle_gamma   90.00
#
_symmetry.space_group_name_H-M   'P 1'
#
loop_
_entity.id
_entity.type
_entity.pdbx_description
1 polymer ?
#
loop_
_entity_poly.entity_id
_entity_poly.type
_entity_poly.pdbx_seq_one_letter_code
_entity_poly.pdbx_strand_id
1 'polypeptide(L)'
;MTPVELSRTVLHAVRRAVDEGELSVAVPERALVAPPGPGGCGDYATNVALQLARPAGQPAHRVAEILRPHLLRTGGIADVVVTGPGFLNISLRSAAPVALVEEILRRGPRYGHGDFLGGRLVRLHAPHEVRALVHLDVLARVLRSQGADVRTGCAAPPEPGWVTVLGLRVDVPGSAGPPDGVVLRPVPAPADPLPLGRDAARWALLHPAPHDRPRISGDHLVQREGNPLFRVRYAHARTRTLLRNAADLGFAPEPGPVTPADRGGAPPADAGAVTGAGVQPLLRVLADHPRVLAAVAAHRAPDRLARHLVAVADAVLPLLPAVLPLGGEKPSAAHRARLALADAAGTVLAGGLSLLGIDAPDHL
;
A
#
# COMPACT_ATOMS: atom_id res chain seq x y z
N MET A 1 1.68 -11.98 17.23
CA MET A 1 2.35 -13.24 16.85
C MET A 1 3.76 -12.91 16.40
N THR A 2 4.77 -13.49 17.03
CA THR A 2 6.20 -13.29 16.70
C THR A 2 6.61 -14.15 15.50
N PRO A 3 7.73 -13.88 14.80
CA PRO A 3 8.22 -14.74 13.71
C PRO A 3 8.43 -16.20 14.15
N VAL A 4 8.93 -16.41 15.36
CA VAL A 4 9.19 -17.75 15.91
C VAL A 4 7.87 -18.49 16.16
N GLU A 5 6.86 -17.81 16.70
CA GLU A 5 5.51 -18.36 16.84
C GLU A 5 4.90 -18.69 15.48
N LEU A 6 5.03 -17.80 14.50
CA LEU A 6 4.49 -18.03 13.16
C LEU A 6 5.17 -19.22 12.46
N SER A 7 6.49 -19.37 12.57
CA SER A 7 7.21 -20.56 12.09
C SER A 7 6.66 -21.84 12.70
N ARG A 8 6.36 -21.85 14.01
CA ARG A 8 5.75 -23.00 14.69
C ARG A 8 4.32 -23.25 14.20
N THR A 9 3.53 -22.19 13.99
CA THR A 9 2.19 -22.26 13.40
C THR A 9 2.22 -22.89 12.01
N VAL A 10 3.17 -22.50 11.15
CA VAL A 10 3.32 -23.08 9.81
C VAL A 10 3.65 -24.57 9.90
N LEU A 11 4.55 -24.97 10.79
CA LEU A 11 4.84 -26.40 11.02
C LEU A 11 3.62 -27.18 11.52
N HIS A 12 2.83 -26.58 12.40
CA HIS A 12 1.61 -27.22 12.92
C HIS A 12 0.56 -27.40 11.82
N ALA A 13 0.40 -26.42 10.93
CA ALA A 13 -0.48 -26.53 9.76
C ALA A 13 -0.04 -27.65 8.81
N VAL A 14 1.27 -27.82 8.59
CA VAL A 14 1.80 -28.95 7.80
C VAL A 14 1.51 -30.29 8.48
N ARG A 15 1.73 -30.41 9.80
CA ARG A 15 1.41 -31.63 10.56
C ARG A 15 -0.06 -32.01 10.43
N ARG A 16 -0.97 -31.04 10.62
CA ARG A 16 -2.41 -31.24 10.48
C ARG A 16 -2.80 -31.77 9.10
N ALA A 17 -2.26 -31.19 8.04
CA ALA A 17 -2.52 -31.65 6.68
C ALA A 17 -2.00 -33.08 6.43
N VAL A 18 -0.92 -33.50 7.10
CA VAL A 18 -0.43 -34.88 7.04
C VAL A 18 -1.31 -35.83 7.86
N ASP A 19 -1.66 -35.45 9.08
CA ASP A 19 -2.51 -36.24 9.98
C ASP A 19 -3.93 -36.44 9.41
N GLU A 20 -4.45 -35.45 8.70
CA GLU A 20 -5.75 -35.50 8.00
C GLU A 20 -5.67 -36.23 6.63
N GLY A 21 -4.48 -36.66 6.20
CA GLY A 21 -4.27 -37.42 4.96
C GLY A 21 -4.30 -36.59 3.67
N GLU A 22 -4.34 -35.26 3.78
CA GLU A 22 -4.36 -34.34 2.64
C GLU A 22 -2.98 -34.19 1.98
N LEU A 23 -1.91 -34.41 2.76
CA LEU A 23 -0.52 -34.43 2.29
C LEU A 23 0.19 -35.71 2.76
N SER A 24 0.85 -36.41 1.84
CA SER A 24 1.69 -37.56 2.18
C SER A 24 3.17 -37.17 2.09
N VAL A 25 3.68 -36.53 3.14
CA VAL A 25 5.07 -36.04 3.23
C VAL A 25 5.63 -36.18 4.64
N ALA A 26 6.95 -36.30 4.76
CA ALA A 26 7.61 -36.11 6.04
C ALA A 26 7.53 -34.64 6.45
N VAL A 27 7.12 -34.39 7.70
CA VAL A 27 7.02 -33.02 8.24
C VAL A 27 8.44 -32.46 8.43
N PRO A 28 8.75 -31.27 7.88
CA PRO A 28 10.08 -30.68 7.99
C PRO A 28 10.37 -30.25 9.44
N GLU A 29 11.64 -30.26 9.83
CA GLU A 29 12.05 -29.84 11.18
C GLU A 29 11.83 -28.34 11.43
N ARG A 30 11.92 -27.53 10.37
CA ARG A 30 11.81 -26.06 10.45
C ARG A 30 11.05 -25.52 9.25
N ALA A 31 10.16 -24.56 9.51
CA ALA A 31 9.54 -23.73 8.47
C ALA A 31 10.08 -22.31 8.61
N LEU A 32 10.75 -21.82 7.57
CA LEU A 32 11.24 -20.44 7.54
C LEU A 32 10.07 -19.51 7.23
N VAL A 33 9.93 -18.46 8.04
CA VAL A 33 9.09 -17.30 7.75
C VAL A 33 10.00 -16.09 7.63
N ALA A 34 9.84 -15.34 6.56
CA ALA A 34 10.63 -14.16 6.26
C ALA A 34 9.70 -13.03 5.80
N PRO A 35 10.14 -11.77 5.81
CA PRO A 35 9.39 -10.71 5.13
C PRO A 35 9.10 -11.11 3.66
N PRO A 36 7.92 -10.77 3.11
CA PRO A 36 7.58 -11.11 1.73
C PRO A 36 8.60 -10.58 0.73
N GLY A 37 8.92 -11.41 -0.27
CA GLY A 37 9.83 -11.05 -1.35
C GLY A 37 9.21 -10.04 -2.34
N PRO A 38 9.96 -9.64 -3.39
CA PRO A 38 9.45 -8.73 -4.42
C PRO A 38 8.16 -9.28 -5.07
N GLY A 39 7.03 -8.57 -4.89
CA GLY A 39 5.73 -8.99 -5.41
C GLY A 39 4.87 -9.84 -4.45
N GLY A 40 5.40 -10.17 -3.26
CA GLY A 40 4.62 -10.74 -2.16
C GLY A 40 3.84 -9.68 -1.37
N CYS A 41 2.92 -10.13 -0.52
CA CYS A 41 2.05 -9.29 0.32
C CYS A 41 2.01 -9.78 1.78
N GLY A 42 1.32 -9.08 2.67
CA GLY A 42 1.16 -9.48 4.07
C GLY A 42 2.38 -9.21 4.98
N ASP A 43 2.33 -9.76 6.19
CA ASP A 43 3.34 -9.57 7.25
C ASP A 43 4.58 -10.44 7.06
N TYR A 44 4.37 -11.69 6.63
CA TYR A 44 5.40 -12.69 6.44
C TYR A 44 5.09 -13.56 5.23
N ALA A 45 6.10 -14.15 4.62
CA ALA A 45 5.95 -15.17 3.61
C ALA A 45 6.72 -16.43 4.00
N THR A 46 6.24 -17.58 3.55
CA THR A 46 6.94 -18.85 3.66
C THR A 46 6.97 -19.58 2.32
N ASN A 47 8.11 -20.23 2.06
CA ASN A 47 8.34 -21.08 0.90
C ASN A 47 8.08 -22.56 1.18
N VAL A 48 7.44 -22.91 2.32
CA VAL A 48 7.26 -24.30 2.75
C VAL A 48 6.55 -25.17 1.69
N ALA A 49 5.59 -24.62 0.95
CA ALA A 49 4.89 -25.36 -0.10
C ALA A 49 5.81 -25.74 -1.27
N LEU A 50 6.81 -24.90 -1.60
CA LEU A 50 7.82 -25.20 -2.61
C LEU A 50 8.75 -26.34 -2.16
N GLN A 51 9.06 -26.39 -0.87
CA GLN A 51 9.89 -27.45 -0.28
C GLN A 51 9.15 -28.80 -0.25
N LEU A 52 7.84 -28.78 0.01
CA LEU A 52 6.99 -29.96 0.14
C LEU A 52 6.46 -30.51 -1.20
N ALA A 53 6.49 -29.71 -2.27
CA ALA A 53 5.98 -30.09 -3.59
C ALA A 53 6.58 -31.40 -4.13
N ARG A 54 7.91 -31.50 -4.13
CA ARG A 54 8.62 -32.69 -4.66
C ARG A 54 8.36 -33.94 -3.80
N PRO A 55 8.48 -33.90 -2.47
CA PRO A 55 8.09 -35.03 -1.61
C PRO A 55 6.63 -35.45 -1.75
N ALA A 56 5.71 -34.49 -1.94
CA ALA A 56 4.27 -34.77 -2.06
C ALA A 56 3.87 -35.31 -3.44
N GLY A 57 4.73 -35.21 -4.45
CA GLY A 57 4.39 -35.52 -5.84
C GLY A 57 3.34 -34.55 -6.42
N GLN A 58 3.24 -33.33 -5.90
CA GLN A 58 2.23 -32.34 -6.29
C GLN A 58 2.85 -30.99 -6.69
N PRO A 59 2.21 -30.20 -7.57
CA PRO A 59 2.64 -28.83 -7.84
C PRO A 59 2.64 -27.97 -6.56
N ALA A 60 3.66 -27.12 -6.38
CA ALA A 60 3.80 -26.28 -5.18
C ALA A 60 2.58 -25.37 -4.92
N HIS A 61 1.94 -24.86 -5.97
CA HIS A 61 0.69 -24.14 -5.86
C HIS A 61 -0.43 -24.98 -5.23
N ARG A 62 -0.55 -26.27 -5.59
CA ARG A 62 -1.56 -27.16 -5.03
C ARG A 62 -1.30 -27.43 -3.54
N VAL A 63 -0.04 -27.66 -3.17
CA VAL A 63 0.38 -27.80 -1.77
C VAL A 63 0.08 -26.53 -0.97
N ALA A 64 0.32 -25.35 -1.56
CA ALA A 64 -0.01 -24.08 -0.92
C ALA A 64 -1.51 -23.93 -0.66
N GLU A 65 -2.36 -24.27 -1.65
CA GLU A 65 -3.82 -24.25 -1.48
C GLU A 65 -4.32 -25.26 -0.43
N ILE A 66 -3.65 -26.41 -0.26
CA ILE A 66 -3.97 -27.35 0.81
C ILE A 66 -3.62 -26.74 2.18
N LEU A 67 -2.45 -26.12 2.33
CA LEU A 67 -2.00 -25.56 3.62
C LEU A 67 -2.74 -24.27 4.02
N ARG A 68 -3.24 -23.50 3.04
CA ARG A 68 -3.95 -22.23 3.24
C ARG A 68 -5.10 -22.31 4.28
N PRO A 69 -6.08 -23.22 4.18
CA PRO A 69 -7.17 -23.33 5.16
C PRO A 69 -6.68 -23.72 6.57
N HIS A 70 -5.61 -24.49 6.70
CA HIS A 70 -5.02 -24.83 8.01
C HIS A 70 -4.40 -23.60 8.69
N LEU A 71 -3.71 -22.76 7.93
CA LEU A 71 -3.14 -21.50 8.43
C LEU A 71 -4.23 -20.50 8.81
N LEU A 72 -5.26 -20.33 7.97
CA LEU A 72 -6.39 -19.42 8.23
C LEU A 72 -7.18 -19.79 9.50
N ARG A 73 -7.23 -21.08 9.85
CA ARG A 73 -7.87 -21.56 11.09
C ARG A 73 -7.07 -21.24 12.36
N THR A 74 -5.83 -20.75 12.25
CA THR A 74 -4.99 -20.48 13.41
C THR A 74 -5.18 -19.07 13.97
N GLY A 75 -5.36 -18.97 15.28
CA GLY A 75 -5.47 -17.69 15.99
C GLY A 75 -4.24 -16.81 15.75
N GLY A 76 -4.47 -15.53 15.41
CA GLY A 76 -3.41 -14.56 15.12
C GLY A 76 -3.07 -14.40 13.64
N ILE A 77 -3.61 -15.24 12.74
CA ILE A 77 -3.53 -15.06 11.29
C ILE A 77 -4.85 -14.44 10.78
N ALA A 78 -4.74 -13.38 9.97
CA ALA A 78 -5.85 -12.63 9.40
C ALA A 78 -6.17 -13.08 7.98
N ASP A 79 -5.15 -13.26 7.13
CA ASP A 79 -5.31 -13.72 5.76
C ASP A 79 -4.07 -14.49 5.30
N VAL A 80 -4.24 -15.33 4.28
CA VAL A 80 -3.18 -16.06 3.61
C VAL A 80 -3.42 -16.02 2.10
N VAL A 81 -2.50 -15.42 1.35
CA VAL A 81 -2.54 -15.27 -0.10
C VAL A 81 -1.43 -16.09 -0.75
N VAL A 82 -1.81 -16.95 -1.70
CA VAL A 82 -0.85 -17.71 -2.51
C VAL A 82 -0.39 -16.85 -3.67
N THR A 83 0.93 -16.67 -3.83
CA THR A 83 1.50 -15.91 -4.96
C THR A 83 2.55 -16.71 -5.72
N GLY A 84 2.67 -16.43 -7.02
CA GLY A 84 3.72 -16.99 -7.88
C GLY A 84 3.67 -18.53 -7.91
N PRO A 85 4.82 -19.23 -7.82
CA PRO A 85 4.87 -20.69 -7.94
C PRO A 85 4.34 -21.45 -6.70
N GLY A 86 3.96 -20.76 -5.62
CA GLY A 86 3.48 -21.39 -4.39
C GLY A 86 4.00 -20.75 -3.09
N PHE A 87 4.27 -19.44 -3.07
CA PHE A 87 4.60 -18.74 -1.82
C PHE A 87 3.32 -18.46 -1.03
N LEU A 88 3.34 -18.75 0.27
CA LEU A 88 2.25 -18.42 1.19
C LEU A 88 2.57 -17.10 1.88
N ASN A 89 1.85 -16.05 1.51
CA ASN A 89 1.94 -14.71 2.11
C ASN A 89 0.89 -14.58 3.20
N ILE A 90 1.33 -14.31 4.42
CA ILE A 90 0.55 -14.39 5.65
C ILE A 90 0.41 -12.99 6.22
N SER A 91 -0.83 -12.54 6.36
CA SER A 91 -1.17 -11.37 7.16
C SER A 91 -1.51 -11.81 8.59
N LEU A 92 -0.89 -11.20 9.59
CA LEU A 92 -1.22 -11.37 10.98
C LEU A 92 -2.43 -10.50 11.35
N ARG A 93 -3.20 -10.92 12.35
CA ARG A 93 -4.18 -10.04 12.98
C ARG A 93 -3.40 -8.93 13.70
N SER A 94 -3.58 -7.69 13.27
CA SER A 94 -2.87 -6.55 13.86
C SER A 94 -3.24 -6.35 15.32
N ALA A 95 -2.43 -5.58 16.04
CA ALA A 95 -2.82 -4.92 17.28
C ALA A 95 -4.21 -4.27 17.13
N ALA A 96 -4.93 -4.15 18.25
CA ALA A 96 -6.32 -3.69 18.30
C ALA A 96 -6.58 -2.56 17.27
N PRO A 97 -7.61 -2.66 16.41
CA PRO A 97 -7.90 -1.70 15.34
C PRO A 97 -7.79 -0.22 15.75
N VAL A 98 -8.11 0.08 17.00
CA VAL A 98 -7.98 1.38 17.64
C VAL A 98 -6.54 1.90 17.65
N ALA A 99 -5.58 1.08 18.09
CA ALA A 99 -4.17 1.48 18.22
C ALA A 99 -3.53 1.82 16.87
N LEU A 100 -3.95 1.13 15.79
CA LEU A 100 -3.49 1.47 14.44
C LEU A 100 -3.99 2.86 14.02
N VAL A 101 -5.27 3.15 14.24
CA VAL A 101 -5.85 4.47 13.93
C VAL A 101 -5.17 5.56 14.75
N GLU A 102 -5.00 5.36 16.05
CA GLU A 102 -4.28 6.28 16.93
C GLU A 102 -2.86 6.55 16.43
N GLU A 103 -2.14 5.51 16.03
CA GLU A 103 -0.77 5.64 15.53
C GLU A 103 -0.70 6.43 14.22
N ILE A 104 -1.62 6.18 13.29
CA ILE A 104 -1.69 6.90 12.02
C ILE A 104 -1.97 8.39 12.28
N LEU A 105 -2.99 8.70 13.10
CA LEU A 105 -3.35 10.09 13.40
C LEU A 105 -2.23 10.81 14.15
N ARG A 106 -1.55 10.12 15.09
CA ARG A 106 -0.42 10.66 15.83
C ARG A 106 0.78 10.96 14.94
N ARG A 107 1.11 10.08 13.98
CA ARG A 107 2.22 10.30 13.03
C ARG A 107 1.85 11.24 11.88
N GLY A 108 0.56 11.41 11.61
CA GLY A 108 0.07 12.21 10.50
C GLY A 108 0.64 11.74 9.15
N PRO A 109 0.96 12.67 8.24
CA PRO A 109 1.51 12.34 6.91
C PRO A 109 2.84 11.58 6.93
N ARG A 110 3.50 11.49 8.09
CA ARG A 110 4.76 10.73 8.28
C ARG A 110 4.52 9.29 8.72
N TYR A 111 3.28 8.82 8.80
CA TYR A 111 3.01 7.41 9.06
C TYR A 111 3.71 6.52 8.02
N GLY A 112 4.36 5.46 8.49
CA GLY A 112 5.21 4.60 7.65
C GLY A 112 6.63 5.12 7.36
N HIS A 113 6.98 6.33 7.77
CA HIS A 113 8.38 6.76 7.76
C HIS A 113 9.18 5.99 8.82
N GLY A 114 10.45 5.75 8.52
CA GLY A 114 11.37 4.98 9.35
C GLY A 114 12.80 5.46 9.19
N ASP A 115 13.73 4.73 9.80
CA ASP A 115 15.15 5.09 9.90
C ASP A 115 16.08 3.91 9.56
N PHE A 116 15.57 2.86 8.93
CA PHE A 116 16.37 1.66 8.62
C PHE A 116 17.50 1.91 7.62
N LEU A 117 17.50 3.06 6.93
CA LEU A 117 18.59 3.53 6.08
C LEU A 117 19.41 4.65 6.74
N GLY A 118 19.23 4.90 8.04
CA GLY A 118 19.93 5.91 8.82
C GLY A 118 21.45 5.85 8.63
N GLY A 119 22.06 7.00 8.40
CA GLY A 119 23.51 7.14 8.19
C GLY A 119 24.03 6.62 6.86
N ARG A 120 23.16 6.17 5.94
CA ARG A 120 23.56 5.73 4.59
C ARG A 120 23.41 6.86 3.59
N LEU A 121 24.52 7.23 2.95
CA LEU A 121 24.51 8.09 1.77
C LEU A 121 24.16 7.26 0.52
N VAL A 122 23.00 7.54 -0.08
CA VAL A 122 22.56 6.97 -1.35
C VAL A 122 22.71 8.00 -2.46
N ARG A 123 23.53 7.69 -3.46
CA ARG A 123 23.66 8.50 -4.66
C ARG A 123 22.76 7.94 -5.75
N LEU A 124 21.76 8.70 -6.16
CA LEU A 124 20.89 8.35 -7.28
C LEU A 124 21.27 9.18 -8.51
N HIS A 125 21.24 8.55 -9.68
CA HIS A 125 21.53 9.21 -10.94
C HIS A 125 20.49 8.82 -12.00
N ALA A 126 20.14 9.74 -12.89
CA ALA A 126 19.23 9.50 -14.01
C ALA A 126 19.83 9.97 -15.34
N PRO A 127 19.47 9.32 -16.47
CA PRO A 127 19.66 9.91 -17.79
C PRO A 127 18.82 11.20 -17.92
N HIS A 128 19.15 12.01 -18.94
CA HIS A 128 18.37 13.19 -19.30
C HIS A 128 17.07 12.79 -19.99
N GLU A 129 16.11 12.29 -19.20
CA GLU A 129 14.82 11.80 -19.65
C GLU A 129 13.77 12.07 -18.55
N VAL A 130 12.60 12.56 -18.95
CA VAL A 130 11.59 13.11 -18.02
C VAL A 130 11.07 12.08 -17.03
N ARG A 131 10.80 10.84 -17.46
CA ARG A 131 10.33 9.78 -16.56
C ARG A 131 11.40 9.39 -15.56
N ALA A 132 12.64 9.27 -16.00
CA ALA A 132 13.77 8.93 -15.14
C ALA A 132 13.99 9.99 -14.05
N LEU A 133 13.84 11.28 -14.38
CA LEU A 133 13.91 12.37 -13.40
C LEU A 133 12.71 12.39 -12.43
N VAL A 134 11.50 12.05 -12.89
CA VAL A 134 10.33 11.90 -12.01
C VAL A 134 10.53 10.72 -11.04
N HIS A 135 11.06 9.58 -11.52
CA HIS A 135 11.43 8.45 -10.67
C HIS A 135 12.53 8.82 -9.68
N LEU A 136 13.54 9.58 -10.11
CA LEU A 136 14.64 10.09 -9.28
C LEU A 136 14.12 10.94 -8.11
N ASP A 137 13.24 11.90 -8.37
CA ASP A 137 12.66 12.77 -7.34
C ASP A 137 11.84 11.97 -6.32
N VAL A 138 10.96 11.07 -6.79
CA VAL A 138 10.13 10.25 -5.90
C VAL A 138 10.96 9.27 -5.07
N LEU A 139 11.92 8.59 -5.68
CA LEU A 139 12.80 7.69 -4.93
C LEU A 139 13.66 8.44 -3.92
N ALA A 140 14.11 9.65 -4.24
CA ALA A 140 14.81 10.49 -3.27
C ALA A 140 13.91 10.85 -2.07
N ARG A 141 12.64 11.20 -2.30
CA ARG A 141 11.66 11.44 -1.21
C ARG A 141 11.43 10.21 -0.35
N VAL A 142 11.22 9.05 -0.98
CA VAL A 142 10.97 7.79 -0.26
C VAL A 142 12.21 7.33 0.52
N LEU A 143 13.40 7.37 -0.07
CA LEU A 143 14.63 7.00 0.64
C LEU A 143 14.91 7.92 1.83
N ARG A 144 14.69 9.23 1.68
CA ARG A 144 14.78 10.19 2.79
C ARG A 144 13.74 9.91 3.87
N SER A 145 12.53 9.50 3.51
CA SER A 145 11.49 9.10 4.47
C SER A 145 11.83 7.83 5.25
N GLN A 146 12.81 7.06 4.77
CA GLN A 146 13.37 5.87 5.43
C GLN A 146 14.72 6.14 6.12
N GLY A 147 15.12 7.41 6.25
CA GLY A 147 16.32 7.85 6.99
C GLY A 147 17.60 7.93 6.18
N ALA A 148 17.58 7.71 4.86
CA ALA A 148 18.77 7.83 4.03
C ALA A 148 19.13 9.29 3.71
N ASP A 149 20.42 9.60 3.67
CA ASP A 149 20.92 10.81 3.03
C ASP A 149 20.96 10.58 1.52
N VAL A 150 20.27 11.40 0.73
CA VAL A 150 20.17 11.20 -0.72
C VAL A 150 20.75 12.37 -1.49
N ARG A 151 21.66 12.07 -2.41
CA ARG A 151 22.16 13.00 -3.43
C ARG A 151 21.68 12.58 -4.81
N THR A 152 21.10 13.51 -5.56
CA THR A 152 20.57 13.27 -6.91
C THR A 152 21.48 13.87 -7.99
N GLY A 153 21.70 13.12 -9.06
CA GLY A 153 22.44 13.56 -10.25
C GLY A 153 21.68 13.29 -11.53
N CYS A 154 21.98 14.06 -12.57
CA CYS A 154 21.44 13.87 -13.92
C CYS A 154 22.55 14.04 -14.95
N ALA A 155 22.46 13.31 -16.06
CA ALA A 155 23.41 13.42 -17.17
C ALA A 155 23.49 14.83 -17.78
N ALA A 156 22.40 15.61 -17.72
CA ALA A 156 22.36 17.01 -18.15
C ALA A 156 21.39 17.83 -17.27
N PRO A 157 21.46 19.17 -17.27
CA PRO A 157 20.49 20.01 -16.58
C PRO A 157 19.05 19.71 -17.03
N PRO A 158 18.07 19.54 -16.12
CA PRO A 158 16.68 19.33 -16.49
C PRO A 158 16.12 20.47 -17.35
N GLU A 159 15.24 20.15 -18.30
CA GLU A 159 14.58 21.16 -19.12
C GLU A 159 13.74 22.12 -18.25
N PRO A 160 13.62 23.42 -18.64
CA PRO A 160 12.87 24.40 -17.86
C PRO A 160 11.43 23.97 -17.55
N GLY A 161 10.73 23.35 -18.51
CA GLY A 161 9.37 22.84 -18.31
C GLY A 161 9.28 21.73 -17.27
N TRP A 162 10.29 20.86 -17.19
CA TRP A 162 10.34 19.81 -16.16
C TRP A 162 10.57 20.40 -14.76
N VAL A 163 11.31 21.49 -14.66
CA VAL A 163 11.49 22.20 -13.39
C VAL A 163 10.23 22.95 -12.99
N THR A 164 9.63 23.73 -13.89
CA THR A 164 8.52 24.64 -13.56
C THR A 164 7.19 23.92 -13.42
N VAL A 165 6.86 22.99 -14.33
CA VAL A 165 5.57 22.28 -14.32
C VAL A 165 5.64 21.05 -13.43
N LEU A 166 6.69 20.22 -13.57
CA LEU A 166 6.81 18.97 -12.80
C LEU A 166 7.51 19.18 -11.45
N GLY A 167 8.08 20.36 -11.18
CA GLY A 167 8.74 20.63 -9.90
C GLY A 167 9.99 19.78 -9.66
N LEU A 168 10.68 19.35 -10.71
CA LEU A 168 11.87 18.49 -10.60
C LEU A 168 13.09 19.30 -10.19
N ARG A 169 13.91 18.72 -9.31
CA ARG A 169 15.19 19.28 -8.85
C ARG A 169 16.26 18.20 -8.81
N VAL A 170 17.49 18.59 -9.13
CA VAL A 170 18.67 17.71 -9.13
C VAL A 170 19.79 18.43 -8.41
N ASP A 171 20.48 17.75 -7.48
CA ASP A 171 21.54 18.36 -6.69
C ASP A 171 22.80 18.63 -7.54
N VAL A 172 23.14 17.70 -8.45
CA VAL A 172 24.33 17.78 -9.31
C VAL A 172 23.99 17.48 -10.78
N PRO A 173 23.55 18.49 -11.56
CA PRO A 173 23.29 18.33 -12.99
C PRO A 173 24.60 18.19 -13.80
N GLY A 174 24.54 17.50 -14.94
CA GLY A 174 25.69 17.35 -15.84
C GLY A 174 26.77 16.36 -15.38
N SER A 175 26.45 15.50 -14.41
CA SER A 175 27.40 14.49 -13.92
C SER A 175 27.27 13.18 -14.70
N ALA A 176 28.39 12.51 -14.99
CA ALA A 176 28.42 11.22 -15.68
C ALA A 176 27.87 10.04 -14.84
N GLY A 177 27.39 10.31 -13.63
CA GLY A 177 26.97 9.31 -12.63
C GLY A 177 28.15 8.88 -11.75
N PRO A 178 27.95 8.72 -10.43
CA PRO A 178 29.02 8.22 -9.55
C PRO A 178 29.25 6.72 -9.79
N PRO A 179 30.50 6.23 -9.69
CA PRO A 179 30.82 4.80 -9.89
C PRO A 179 30.05 3.88 -8.94
N ASP A 180 29.84 4.32 -7.69
CA ASP A 180 29.05 3.59 -6.68
C ASP A 180 27.58 4.06 -6.60
N GLY A 181 27.11 4.77 -7.63
CA GLY A 181 25.76 5.33 -7.71
C GLY A 181 24.74 4.35 -8.25
N VAL A 182 23.48 4.50 -7.83
CA VAL A 182 22.37 3.81 -8.46
C VAL A 182 21.89 4.61 -9.65
N VAL A 183 22.01 4.04 -10.85
CA VAL A 183 21.50 4.65 -12.09
C VAL A 183 20.08 4.14 -12.36
N LEU A 184 19.11 5.06 -12.43
CA LEU A 184 17.72 4.77 -12.73
C LEU A 184 17.51 4.76 -14.24
N ARG A 185 16.94 3.67 -14.77
CA ARG A 185 16.68 3.50 -16.21
C ARG A 185 15.28 2.94 -16.47
N PRO A 186 14.20 3.66 -16.12
CA PRO A 186 12.86 3.26 -16.54
C PRO A 186 12.74 3.37 -18.07
N VAL A 187 11.74 2.69 -18.65
CA VAL A 187 11.38 2.87 -20.06
C VAL A 187 10.98 4.33 -20.29
N PRO A 188 11.58 5.03 -21.26
CA PRO A 188 11.31 6.45 -21.51
C PRO A 188 9.84 6.77 -21.75
N ALA A 189 9.45 8.01 -21.43
CA ALA A 189 8.15 8.55 -21.79
C ALA A 189 7.98 8.57 -23.32
N PRO A 190 6.85 8.08 -23.87
CA PRO A 190 6.64 8.07 -25.32
C PRO A 190 6.20 9.41 -25.90
N ALA A 191 5.84 10.38 -25.05
CA ALA A 191 5.29 11.68 -25.42
C ALA A 191 5.59 12.69 -24.32
N ASP A 192 5.40 13.97 -24.62
CA ASP A 192 5.55 15.05 -23.64
C ASP A 192 4.42 14.99 -22.58
N PRO A 193 4.75 14.82 -21.29
CA PRO A 193 3.77 14.79 -20.21
C PRO A 193 3.32 16.19 -19.75
N LEU A 194 4.03 17.27 -20.12
CA LEU A 194 3.80 18.62 -19.59
C LEU A 194 2.37 19.15 -19.77
N PRO A 195 1.65 18.89 -20.89
CA PRO A 195 0.26 19.34 -21.04
C PRO A 195 -0.72 18.77 -20.01
N LEU A 196 -0.37 17.69 -19.31
CA LEU A 196 -1.19 17.13 -18.22
C LEU A 196 -1.08 17.95 -16.92
N GLY A 197 -0.14 18.88 -16.82
CA GLY A 197 0.19 19.55 -15.56
C GLY A 197 0.85 18.62 -14.55
N ARG A 198 1.26 19.17 -13.40
CA ARG A 198 2.14 18.50 -12.43
C ARG A 198 1.66 17.11 -12.00
N ASP A 199 0.43 17.03 -11.49
CA ASP A 199 -0.08 15.85 -10.80
C ASP A 199 -0.37 14.70 -11.76
N ALA A 200 -1.10 15.00 -12.84
CA ALA A 200 -1.48 14.00 -13.83
C ALA A 200 -0.27 13.51 -14.63
N ALA A 201 0.70 14.38 -14.94
CA ALA A 201 1.97 13.98 -15.53
C ALA A 201 2.74 13.03 -14.62
N ARG A 202 2.93 13.39 -13.34
CA ARG A 202 3.61 12.52 -12.37
C ARG A 202 2.93 11.17 -12.26
N TRP A 203 1.60 11.15 -12.13
CA TRP A 203 0.85 9.91 -12.05
C TRP A 203 1.02 9.03 -13.30
N ALA A 204 0.88 9.60 -14.49
CA ALA A 204 1.05 8.87 -15.76
C ALA A 204 2.43 8.21 -15.89
N LEU A 205 3.47 8.85 -15.33
CA LEU A 205 4.86 8.39 -15.37
C LEU A 205 5.23 7.38 -14.26
N LEU A 206 4.54 7.44 -13.11
CA LEU A 206 4.85 6.66 -11.91
C LEU A 206 3.94 5.45 -11.71
N HIS A 207 2.69 5.49 -12.17
CA HIS A 207 1.72 4.41 -11.95
C HIS A 207 2.09 3.11 -12.71
N PRO A 208 2.54 3.14 -13.98
CA PRO A 208 3.06 1.96 -14.68
C PRO A 208 4.40 1.51 -14.11
N ALA A 209 4.71 0.21 -14.15
CA ALA A 209 6.00 -0.30 -13.66
C ALA A 209 7.17 0.34 -14.44
N PRO A 210 8.38 0.43 -13.86
CA PRO A 210 9.53 1.06 -14.52
C PRO A 210 9.86 0.45 -15.89
N HIS A 211 9.60 -0.85 -16.09
CA HIS A 211 9.85 -1.57 -17.34
C HIS A 211 8.68 -1.51 -18.34
N ASP A 212 7.54 -0.94 -17.96
CA ASP A 212 6.38 -0.77 -18.83
C ASP A 212 6.42 0.59 -19.50
N ARG A 213 5.93 0.69 -20.74
CA ARG A 213 5.81 1.97 -21.45
C ARG A 213 4.62 2.76 -20.87
N PRO A 214 4.79 4.00 -20.38
CA PRO A 214 3.70 4.75 -19.78
C PRO A 214 2.76 5.28 -20.85
N ARG A 215 1.45 5.28 -20.57
CA ARG A 215 0.45 5.91 -21.45
C ARG A 215 0.26 7.36 -21.01
N ILE A 216 0.57 8.30 -21.89
CA ILE A 216 0.37 9.74 -21.64
C ILE A 216 -0.82 10.18 -22.50
N SER A 217 -1.95 10.43 -21.87
CA SER A 217 -3.18 10.85 -22.54
C SER A 217 -4.04 11.74 -21.62
N GLY A 218 -4.94 12.51 -22.24
CA GLY A 218 -5.91 13.34 -21.52
C GLY A 218 -6.86 12.58 -20.59
N ASP A 219 -6.92 11.24 -20.67
CA ASP A 219 -7.68 10.40 -19.74
C ASP A 219 -7.30 10.64 -18.27
N HIS A 220 -6.05 11.04 -18.01
CA HIS A 220 -5.55 11.35 -16.66
C HIS A 220 -6.18 12.60 -16.06
N LEU A 221 -6.75 13.49 -16.88
CA LEU A 221 -7.42 14.72 -16.45
C LEU A 221 -8.92 14.50 -16.18
N VAL A 222 -9.48 13.38 -16.63
CA VAL A 222 -10.92 13.14 -16.54
C VAL A 222 -11.29 12.75 -15.11
N GLN A 223 -12.27 13.48 -14.54
CA GLN A 223 -12.83 13.20 -13.21
C GLN A 223 -13.86 12.06 -13.26
N ARG A 224 -13.38 10.82 -13.37
CA ARG A 224 -14.22 9.61 -13.38
C ARG A 224 -13.63 8.50 -12.54
N GLU A 225 -14.48 7.60 -12.04
CA GLU A 225 -14.05 6.49 -11.17
C GLU A 225 -12.97 5.60 -11.81
N GLY A 226 -13.02 5.42 -13.14
CA GLY A 226 -12.03 4.64 -13.89
C GLY A 226 -10.66 5.33 -14.04
N ASN A 227 -10.49 6.57 -13.57
CA ASN A 227 -9.19 7.24 -13.49
C ASN A 227 -8.60 7.03 -12.08
N PRO A 228 -7.52 6.23 -11.93
CA PRO A 228 -6.94 5.94 -10.62
C PRO A 228 -6.45 7.17 -9.86
N LEU A 229 -5.91 8.19 -10.55
CA LEU A 229 -5.47 9.43 -9.92
C LEU A 229 -6.66 10.18 -9.30
N PHE A 230 -7.71 10.36 -10.10
CA PHE A 230 -8.94 11.01 -9.63
C PHE A 230 -9.50 10.25 -8.43
N ARG A 231 -9.57 8.92 -8.51
CA ARG A 231 -10.12 8.08 -7.45
C ARG A 231 -9.36 8.24 -6.12
N VAL A 232 -8.03 8.28 -6.16
CA VAL A 232 -7.18 8.50 -4.98
C VAL A 232 -7.40 9.88 -4.39
N ARG A 233 -7.38 10.94 -5.22
CA ARG A 233 -7.61 12.32 -4.76
C ARG A 233 -9.04 12.52 -4.26
N TYR A 234 -10.02 11.88 -4.89
CA TYR A 234 -11.44 11.90 -4.51
C TYR A 234 -11.66 11.24 -3.15
N ALA A 235 -11.08 10.06 -2.91
CA ALA A 235 -11.14 9.42 -1.60
C ALA A 235 -10.58 10.35 -0.50
N HIS A 236 -9.43 10.98 -0.75
CA HIS A 236 -8.86 11.97 0.19
C HIS A 236 -9.81 13.17 0.40
N ALA A 237 -10.23 13.86 -0.65
CA ALA A 237 -11.11 15.02 -0.54
C ALA A 237 -12.45 14.70 0.17
N ARG A 238 -12.98 13.49 -0.02
CA ARG A 238 -14.20 13.03 0.67
C ARG A 238 -13.97 12.80 2.16
N THR A 239 -12.82 12.25 2.58
CA THR A 239 -12.47 12.15 4.01
C THR A 239 -12.38 13.53 4.66
N ARG A 240 -11.79 14.52 3.98
CA ARG A 240 -11.74 15.93 4.43
C ARG A 240 -13.13 16.56 4.54
N THR A 241 -14.01 16.25 3.59
CA THR A 241 -15.40 16.70 3.62
C THR A 241 -16.16 16.10 4.80
N LEU A 242 -15.99 14.82 5.09
CA LEU A 242 -16.64 14.17 6.24
C LEU A 242 -16.19 14.80 7.56
N LEU A 243 -14.92 15.14 7.71
CA LEU A 243 -14.40 15.84 8.89
C LEU A 243 -15.07 17.20 9.10
N ARG A 244 -15.23 17.99 8.03
CA ARG A 244 -15.94 19.27 8.09
C ARG A 244 -17.41 19.08 8.47
N ASN A 245 -18.10 18.19 7.77
CA ASN A 245 -19.52 17.92 8.04
C ASN A 245 -19.77 17.36 9.45
N ALA A 246 -18.86 16.54 9.98
CA ALA A 246 -18.94 16.05 11.36
C ALA A 246 -18.79 17.19 12.38
N ALA A 247 -17.86 18.13 12.13
CA ALA A 247 -17.70 19.31 12.96
C ALA A 247 -18.96 20.18 12.94
N ASP A 248 -19.60 20.36 11.78
CA ASP A 248 -20.88 21.06 11.65
C ASP A 248 -22.01 20.37 12.44
N LEU A 249 -21.96 19.03 12.54
CA LEU A 249 -22.86 18.21 13.37
C LEU A 249 -22.43 18.14 14.85
N GLY A 250 -21.39 18.85 15.26
CA GLY A 250 -20.95 18.95 16.65
C GLY A 250 -20.19 17.73 17.19
N PHE A 251 -19.56 16.92 16.33
CA PHE A 251 -18.71 15.81 16.78
C PHE A 251 -17.38 15.73 16.03
N ALA A 252 -16.41 15.06 16.66
CA ALA A 252 -15.04 14.94 16.19
C ALA A 252 -14.66 13.45 16.05
N PRO A 253 -13.64 13.11 15.24
CA PRO A 253 -13.09 11.76 15.18
C PRO A 253 -12.57 11.33 16.56
N GLU A 254 -12.91 10.12 16.97
CA GLU A 254 -12.41 9.51 18.20
C GLU A 254 -12.08 8.04 17.89
N PRO A 255 -10.79 7.64 17.97
CA PRO A 255 -10.41 6.25 17.77
C PRO A 255 -11.17 5.34 18.73
N GLY A 256 -11.79 4.29 18.19
CA GLY A 256 -12.58 3.35 18.98
C GLY A 256 -12.93 2.10 18.18
N PRO A 257 -13.58 1.09 18.81
CA PRO A 257 -13.98 -0.12 18.11
C PRO A 257 -14.90 0.21 16.93
N VAL A 258 -14.46 -0.15 15.72
CA VAL A 258 -15.25 0.08 14.51
C VAL A 258 -16.13 -1.13 14.26
N THR A 259 -17.41 -1.03 14.60
CA THR A 259 -18.41 -2.01 14.20
C THR A 259 -18.88 -1.74 12.77
N PRO A 260 -19.11 -2.77 11.95
CA PRO A 260 -19.83 -2.61 10.70
C PRO A 260 -21.16 -1.90 10.96
N ALA A 261 -21.61 -1.08 10.02
CA ALA A 261 -22.92 -0.46 10.15
C ALA A 261 -23.99 -1.56 10.04
N ASP A 262 -24.69 -1.85 11.12
CA ASP A 262 -25.98 -2.54 11.07
C ASP A 262 -26.95 -1.61 10.34
N ARG A 263 -27.03 -1.75 9.02
CA ARG A 263 -28.17 -1.20 8.29
C ARG A 263 -29.35 -2.07 8.70
N GLY A 264 -30.21 -1.56 9.58
CA GLY A 264 -31.42 -2.21 10.07
C GLY A 264 -32.49 -2.43 9.00
N GLY A 265 -32.15 -3.14 7.93
CA GLY A 265 -33.06 -3.64 6.90
C GLY A 265 -32.61 -5.04 6.52
N ALA A 266 -33.54 -6.00 6.55
CA ALA A 266 -33.28 -7.38 6.16
C ALA A 266 -32.51 -7.40 4.82
N PRO A 267 -31.40 -8.15 4.71
CA PRO A 267 -30.73 -8.30 3.42
C PRO A 267 -31.74 -8.93 2.44
N PRO A 268 -31.79 -8.49 1.16
CA PRO A 268 -32.49 -9.27 0.15
C PRO A 268 -31.92 -10.69 0.19
N ALA A 269 -32.79 -11.69 0.13
CA ALA A 269 -32.49 -13.10 0.41
C ALA A 269 -31.37 -13.71 -0.46
N ASP A 270 -30.86 -12.97 -1.44
CA ASP A 270 -29.82 -13.41 -2.39
C ASP A 270 -28.48 -12.67 -2.23
N ALA A 271 -28.30 -11.83 -1.19
CA ALA A 271 -27.03 -11.14 -0.93
C ALA A 271 -26.26 -11.83 0.21
N GLY A 272 -25.43 -12.82 -0.13
CA GLY A 272 -24.59 -13.53 0.83
C GLY A 272 -23.70 -12.59 1.65
N ALA A 273 -23.91 -12.55 2.96
CA ALA A 273 -22.96 -12.14 4.00
C ALA A 273 -21.98 -10.99 3.65
N VAL A 274 -22.49 -9.77 3.40
CA VAL A 274 -21.66 -8.56 3.18
C VAL A 274 -21.86 -7.54 4.31
N THR A 275 -22.13 -7.97 5.54
CA THR A 275 -22.31 -7.07 6.70
C THR A 275 -21.02 -6.73 7.45
N GLY A 276 -19.85 -6.91 6.82
CA GLY A 276 -18.53 -6.49 7.34
C GLY A 276 -17.57 -5.94 6.28
N ALA A 277 -18.08 -5.72 5.06
CA ALA A 277 -17.26 -5.40 3.90
C ALA A 277 -16.80 -3.94 3.92
N GLY A 278 -15.56 -3.71 4.32
CA GLY A 278 -14.89 -2.40 4.22
C GLY A 278 -13.88 -2.19 5.33
N VAL A 279 -14.29 -2.43 6.59
CA VAL A 279 -13.45 -2.12 7.76
C VAL A 279 -12.20 -2.98 7.81
N GLN A 280 -12.32 -4.30 7.72
CA GLN A 280 -11.16 -5.21 7.78
C GLN A 280 -10.20 -5.05 6.59
N PRO A 281 -10.68 -5.01 5.33
CA PRO A 281 -9.82 -4.69 4.19
C PRO A 281 -9.09 -3.36 4.35
N LEU A 282 -9.77 -2.32 4.85
CA LEU A 282 -9.17 -1.01 5.08
C LEU A 282 -8.09 -1.05 6.15
N LEU A 283 -8.37 -1.63 7.32
CA LEU A 283 -7.38 -1.77 8.40
C LEU A 283 -6.12 -2.50 7.93
N ARG A 284 -6.27 -3.56 7.13
CA ARG A 284 -5.14 -4.30 6.56
C ARG A 284 -4.30 -3.42 5.64
N VAL A 285 -4.90 -2.74 4.67
CA VAL A 285 -4.12 -1.89 3.76
C VAL A 285 -3.47 -0.71 4.49
N LEU A 286 -4.09 -0.15 5.52
CA LEU A 286 -3.47 0.89 6.35
C LEU A 286 -2.29 0.32 7.18
N ALA A 287 -2.41 -0.88 7.72
CA ALA A 287 -1.33 -1.55 8.45
C ALA A 287 -0.13 -1.90 7.54
N ASP A 288 -0.37 -2.20 6.26
CA ASP A 288 0.67 -2.55 5.30
C ASP A 288 1.50 -1.34 4.81
N HIS A 289 1.00 -0.11 4.98
CA HIS A 289 1.63 1.09 4.43
C HIS A 289 3.13 1.26 4.78
N PRO A 290 3.58 1.10 6.05
CA PRO A 290 5.00 1.19 6.39
C PRO A 290 5.87 0.19 5.62
N ARG A 291 5.38 -1.04 5.45
CA ARG A 291 6.11 -2.08 4.70
C ARG A 291 6.17 -1.76 3.23
N VAL A 292 5.10 -1.20 2.66
CA VAL A 292 5.09 -0.76 1.26
C VAL A 292 6.16 0.32 1.05
N LEU A 293 6.30 1.31 1.94
CA LEU A 293 7.34 2.33 1.82
C LEU A 293 8.75 1.74 1.91
N ALA A 294 9.00 0.83 2.85
CA ALA A 294 10.28 0.12 2.95
C ALA A 294 10.58 -0.70 1.69
N ALA A 295 9.58 -1.38 1.12
CA ALA A 295 9.73 -2.15 -0.12
C ALA A 295 9.98 -1.25 -1.34
N VAL A 296 9.33 -0.09 -1.43
CA VAL A 296 9.58 0.91 -2.49
C VAL A 296 11.03 1.42 -2.40
N ALA A 297 11.52 1.72 -1.20
CA ALA A 297 12.90 2.12 -0.96
C ALA A 297 13.91 1.03 -1.36
N ALA A 298 13.67 -0.22 -0.94
CA ALA A 298 14.57 -1.34 -1.20
C ALA A 298 14.63 -1.73 -2.69
N HIS A 299 13.47 -1.79 -3.35
CA HIS A 299 13.35 -2.27 -4.73
C HIS A 299 13.34 -1.15 -5.76
N ARG A 300 13.27 0.12 -5.33
CA ARG A 300 13.28 1.30 -6.20
C ARG A 300 12.13 1.27 -7.21
N ALA A 301 10.95 0.89 -6.71
CA ALA A 301 9.75 0.63 -7.50
C ALA A 301 8.61 1.57 -7.06
N PRO A 302 8.60 2.84 -7.51
CA PRO A 302 7.63 3.84 -7.07
C PRO A 302 6.19 3.54 -7.49
N ASP A 303 6.00 2.72 -8.53
CA ASP A 303 4.72 2.17 -8.97
C ASP A 303 3.97 1.42 -7.87
N ARG A 304 4.70 0.78 -6.95
CA ARG A 304 4.10 0.06 -5.81
C ARG A 304 3.40 1.01 -4.85
N LEU A 305 3.94 2.22 -4.64
CA LEU A 305 3.29 3.24 -3.82
C LEU A 305 2.00 3.71 -4.51
N ALA A 306 2.04 4.01 -5.81
CA ALA A 306 0.86 4.44 -6.55
C ALA A 306 -0.28 3.41 -6.48
N ARG A 307 0.01 2.13 -6.74
CA ARG A 307 -0.99 1.04 -6.62
C ARG A 307 -1.50 0.85 -5.20
N HIS A 308 -0.64 1.03 -4.20
CA HIS A 308 -1.06 0.96 -2.81
C HIS A 308 -2.04 2.07 -2.45
N LEU A 309 -1.84 3.30 -2.93
CA LEU A 309 -2.80 4.39 -2.71
C LEU A 309 -4.15 4.12 -3.38
N VAL A 310 -4.15 3.48 -4.56
CA VAL A 310 -5.39 2.98 -5.18
C VAL A 310 -6.08 1.98 -4.26
N ALA A 311 -5.35 1.01 -3.70
CA ALA A 311 -5.92 0.02 -2.78
C ALA A 311 -6.49 0.66 -1.49
N VAL A 312 -5.83 1.69 -0.95
CA VAL A 312 -6.36 2.46 0.21
C VAL A 312 -7.63 3.21 -0.19
N ALA A 313 -7.65 3.86 -1.35
CA ALA A 313 -8.83 4.55 -1.87
C ALA A 313 -10.01 3.57 -2.07
N ASP A 314 -9.75 2.42 -2.69
CA ASP A 314 -10.75 1.37 -2.88
C ASP A 314 -11.33 0.83 -1.57
N ALA A 315 -10.48 0.67 -0.55
CA ALA A 315 -10.90 0.16 0.73
C ALA A 315 -11.68 1.19 1.57
N VAL A 316 -11.37 2.49 1.45
CA VAL A 316 -12.03 3.54 2.24
C VAL A 316 -13.36 3.98 1.64
N LEU A 317 -13.50 4.02 0.31
CA LEU A 317 -14.72 4.51 -0.35
C LEU A 317 -16.02 3.83 0.11
N PRO A 318 -16.08 2.49 0.30
CA PRO A 318 -17.27 1.81 0.83
C PRO A 318 -17.65 2.19 2.26
N LEU A 319 -16.69 2.64 3.08
CA LEU A 319 -16.93 3.05 4.47
C LEU A 319 -17.62 4.43 4.53
N LEU A 320 -17.29 5.34 3.61
CA LEU A 320 -17.64 6.76 3.69
C LEU A 320 -19.14 7.05 3.89
N PRO A 321 -20.09 6.36 3.22
CA PRO A 321 -21.51 6.61 3.40
C PRO A 321 -22.05 6.32 4.80
N ALA A 322 -21.33 5.53 5.61
CA ALA A 322 -21.74 5.12 6.96
C ALA A 322 -21.05 5.91 8.09
N VAL A 323 -20.29 6.95 7.74
CA VAL A 323 -19.49 7.74 8.70
C VAL A 323 -20.34 8.74 9.47
N LEU A 324 -21.22 9.48 8.77
CA LEU A 324 -22.08 10.49 9.39
C LEU A 324 -23.44 9.89 9.78
N PRO A 325 -24.08 10.40 10.85
CA PRO A 325 -25.47 10.06 11.18
C PRO A 325 -26.42 10.39 10.02
N LEU A 326 -27.46 9.57 9.84
CA LEU A 326 -28.49 9.79 8.81
C LEU A 326 -29.85 10.13 9.42
N GLY A 327 -30.56 11.09 8.82
CA GLY A 327 -31.91 11.47 9.25
C GLY A 327 -31.94 11.98 10.69
N GLY A 328 -32.71 11.30 11.56
CA GLY A 328 -32.86 11.66 12.97
C GLY A 328 -31.81 11.03 13.91
N GLU A 329 -30.83 10.29 13.38
CA GLU A 329 -29.78 9.66 14.18
C GLU A 329 -28.91 10.72 14.88
N LYS A 330 -28.60 10.46 16.15
CA LYS A 330 -27.64 11.29 16.90
C LYS A 330 -26.21 10.78 16.68
N PRO A 331 -25.19 11.68 16.69
CA PRO A 331 -23.79 11.26 16.74
C PRO A 331 -23.54 10.25 17.88
N SER A 332 -22.85 9.16 17.57
CA SER A 332 -22.60 8.05 18.48
C SER A 332 -21.12 7.66 18.48
N ALA A 333 -20.69 6.82 19.41
CA ALA A 333 -19.32 6.29 19.44
C ALA A 333 -18.94 5.59 18.12
N ALA A 334 -19.90 4.91 17.47
CA ALA A 334 -19.68 4.27 16.17
C ALA A 334 -19.40 5.29 15.06
N HIS A 335 -20.12 6.41 15.03
CA HIS A 335 -19.87 7.50 14.08
C HIS A 335 -18.48 8.11 14.29
N ARG A 336 -18.09 8.37 15.54
CA ARG A 336 -16.76 8.90 15.89
C ARG A 336 -15.63 7.95 15.49
N ALA A 337 -15.79 6.65 15.73
CA ALA A 337 -14.81 5.62 15.37
C ALA A 337 -14.66 5.46 13.85
N ARG A 338 -15.76 5.46 13.09
CA ARG A 338 -15.72 5.43 11.62
C ARG A 338 -15.10 6.69 11.04
N LEU A 339 -15.38 7.85 11.63
CA LEU A 339 -14.76 9.11 11.23
C LEU A 339 -13.25 9.10 11.48
N ALA A 340 -12.80 8.59 12.64
CA ALA A 340 -11.37 8.44 12.93
C ALA A 340 -10.67 7.48 11.96
N LEU A 341 -11.31 6.37 11.59
CA LEU A 341 -10.78 5.44 10.58
C LEU A 341 -10.72 6.09 9.18
N ALA A 342 -11.73 6.88 8.80
CA ALA A 342 -11.73 7.64 7.55
C ALA A 342 -10.62 8.72 7.55
N ASP A 343 -10.38 9.40 8.67
CA ASP A 343 -9.30 10.38 8.84
C ASP A 343 -7.91 9.74 8.74
N ALA A 344 -7.74 8.57 9.36
CA ALA A 344 -6.51 7.79 9.23
C ALA A 344 -6.25 7.39 7.76
N ALA A 345 -7.28 6.96 7.03
CA ALA A 345 -7.14 6.68 5.60
C ALA A 345 -6.80 7.94 4.79
N GLY A 346 -7.48 9.06 5.06
CA GLY A 346 -7.19 10.36 4.46
C GLY A 346 -5.73 10.81 4.70
N THR A 347 -5.21 10.55 5.90
CA THR A 347 -3.83 10.83 6.32
C THR A 347 -2.82 9.99 5.54
N VAL A 348 -3.06 8.70 5.37
CA VAL A 348 -2.21 7.80 4.56
C VAL A 348 -2.21 8.22 3.09
N LEU A 349 -3.38 8.56 2.53
CA LEU A 349 -3.49 9.07 1.16
C LEU A 349 -2.69 10.36 0.97
N ALA A 350 -2.80 11.32 1.90
CA ALA A 350 -2.06 12.58 1.86
C ALA A 350 -0.54 12.37 1.92
N GLY A 351 -0.06 11.55 2.87
CA GLY A 351 1.36 11.23 3.00
C GLY A 351 1.92 10.55 1.75
N GLY A 352 1.20 9.58 1.20
CA GLY A 352 1.60 8.89 -0.03
C GLY A 352 1.63 9.78 -1.26
N LEU A 353 0.60 10.62 -1.46
CA LEU A 353 0.57 11.60 -2.56
C LEU A 353 1.75 12.58 -2.47
N SER A 354 2.05 13.05 -1.25
CA SER A 354 3.20 13.92 -0.99
C SER A 354 4.54 13.27 -1.37
N LEU A 355 4.72 11.98 -1.07
CA LEU A 355 5.91 11.22 -1.48
C LEU A 355 6.00 11.04 -3.00
N LEU A 356 4.87 10.94 -3.71
CA LEU A 356 4.82 10.94 -5.18
C LEU A 356 5.01 12.35 -5.78
N GLY A 357 5.04 13.41 -4.96
CA GLY A 357 5.12 14.80 -5.40
C GLY A 357 3.82 15.33 -6.05
N ILE A 358 2.70 14.71 -5.70
CA ILE A 358 1.35 14.99 -6.17
C ILE A 358 0.54 15.66 -5.05
N ASP A 359 -0.28 16.64 -5.40
CA ASP A 359 -1.10 17.35 -4.42
C ASP A 359 -2.28 16.50 -3.92
N ALA A 360 -2.56 16.61 -2.61
CA ALA A 360 -3.70 16.02 -1.93
C ALA A 360 -4.71 17.14 -1.61
N PRO A 361 -5.71 17.39 -2.47
CA PRO A 361 -6.54 18.58 -2.33
C PRO A 361 -7.65 18.40 -1.28
N ASP A 362 -7.98 19.47 -0.55
CA ASP A 362 -9.07 19.47 0.44
C ASP A 362 -10.48 19.37 -0.20
N HIS A 363 -10.58 19.64 -1.50
CA HIS A 363 -11.79 19.61 -2.34
C HIS A 363 -11.42 19.27 -3.79
N LEU A 364 -12.38 18.74 -4.57
CA LEU A 364 -12.18 18.36 -5.98
C LEU A 364 -13.34 18.82 -6.85
#